data_AF-A0A959Z2Z0-F1
#
_entry.id   AF-A0A959Z2Z0-F1
#
_cell.length_a   1.000
_cell.length_b   1.000
_cell.length_c   1.000
_cell.angle_alpha   90.00
_cell.angle_beta   90.00
_cell.angle_gamma   90.00
#
_symmetry.space_group_name_H-M   'P 1'
#
loop_
_entity.id
_entity.type
_entity.pdbx_description
1 polymer ?
#
loop_
_entity_poly.entity_id
_entity_poly.type
_entity_poly.pdbx_seq_one_letter_code
_entity_poly.pdbx_strand_id
1 'polypeptide(L)'
;MPRSTIPFLRDPRHFQLLFLGGFLLYGILALQWDVRLGDYAVLLGTALGVQYLFIRRHGLDLRSLKSAGITGLGLSILLHAGHPLTLAFAAAVAIASKFLLRIDGKHVFNPGMLGIVAAVALTGDAWISPGQWGSGVALV
;
A
#
# COMPACT_ATOMS: atom_id res chain seq x y z
N MET A 1 11.21 37.09 2.59
CA MET A 1 11.89 36.34 1.51
C MET A 1 11.00 35.17 1.09
N PRO A 2 10.62 35.01 -0.18
CA PRO A 2 9.92 33.80 -0.60
C PRO A 2 10.94 32.66 -0.57
N ARG A 3 10.75 31.68 0.32
CA ARG A 3 11.52 30.44 0.29
C ARG A 3 11.18 29.75 -1.03
N SER A 4 12.11 29.74 -1.98
CA SER A 4 12.04 28.93 -3.20
C SER A 4 12.16 27.45 -2.83
N THR A 5 11.16 26.91 -2.16
CA THR A 5 11.07 25.48 -1.90
C THR A 5 10.87 24.77 -3.23
N ILE A 6 11.81 23.89 -3.58
CA ILE A 6 11.72 22.99 -4.73
C ILE A 6 10.34 22.30 -4.67
N PRO A 7 9.52 22.33 -5.74
CA PRO A 7 8.13 21.83 -5.72
C PRO A 7 7.99 20.39 -5.17
N PHE A 8 9.02 19.56 -5.35
CA PHE A 8 9.13 18.22 -4.80
C PHE A 8 9.08 18.18 -3.27
N LEU A 9 9.78 19.10 -2.59
CA LEU A 9 9.91 19.13 -1.13
C LEU A 9 8.62 19.57 -0.41
N ARG A 10 7.61 20.03 -1.16
CA ARG A 10 6.37 20.58 -0.60
C ARG A 10 5.38 19.50 -0.15
N ASP A 11 5.47 18.28 -0.70
CA ASP A 11 4.54 17.18 -0.42
C ASP A 11 5.30 15.98 0.19
N PRO A 12 5.13 15.70 1.50
CA PRO A 12 5.84 14.61 2.19
C PRO A 12 5.62 13.23 1.55
N ARG A 13 4.51 13.06 0.83
CA ARG A 13 4.17 11.79 0.16
C ARG A 13 5.18 11.42 -0.92
N HIS A 14 5.91 12.38 -1.49
CA HIS A 14 6.95 12.05 -2.45
C HIS A 14 8.09 11.25 -1.82
N PHE A 15 8.51 11.60 -0.61
CA PHE A 15 9.52 10.84 0.12
C PHE A 15 9.03 9.44 0.48
N GLN A 16 7.77 9.30 0.87
CA GLN A 16 7.17 7.99 1.15
C GLN A 16 7.11 7.10 -0.10
N LEU A 17 6.71 7.66 -1.24
CA LEU A 17 6.69 6.94 -2.52
C LEU A 17 8.10 6.52 -2.95
N LEU A 18 9.08 7.43 -2.85
CA LEU A 18 10.48 7.11 -3.17
C LEU A 18 11.05 6.05 -2.23
N PHE A 19 10.80 6.18 -0.93
CA PHE A 19 11.30 5.23 0.06
C PHE A 19 10.66 3.85 -0.13
N LEU A 20 9.33 3.76 -0.20
CA LEU A 20 8.64 2.49 -0.37
C LEU A 20 8.93 1.86 -1.74
N GLY A 21 8.94 2.66 -2.80
CA GLY A 21 9.29 2.19 -4.14
C GLY A 21 10.74 1.71 -4.21
N GLY A 22 11.67 2.48 -3.64
CA GLY A 22 13.08 2.12 -3.55
C GLY A 22 13.31 0.88 -2.69
N PHE A 23 12.61 0.75 -1.56
CA PHE A 23 12.70 -0.42 -0.69
C PHE A 23 12.14 -1.67 -1.37
N LEU A 24 11.01 -1.56 -2.07
CA LEU A 24 10.47 -2.65 -2.88
C LEU A 24 11.47 -3.06 -3.97
N LEU A 25 12.01 -2.11 -4.73
CA LEU A 25 13.02 -2.40 -5.76
C LEU A 25 14.28 -3.04 -5.18
N TYR A 26 14.76 -2.55 -4.04
CA TYR A 26 15.90 -3.13 -3.34
C TYR A 26 15.61 -4.57 -2.88
N GLY A 27 14.42 -4.83 -2.32
CA GLY A 27 13.97 -6.17 -1.94
C GLY A 27 13.95 -7.14 -3.13
N ILE A 28 13.50 -6.67 -4.30
CA ILE A 28 13.48 -7.47 -5.53
C ILE A 28 14.90 -7.71 -6.06
N LEU A 29 15.70 -6.66 -6.22
CA LEU A 29 16.97 -6.71 -6.95
C LEU A 29 18.13 -7.23 -6.09
N ALA A 30 18.19 -6.84 -4.81
CA ALA A 30 19.30 -7.17 -3.93
C ALA A 30 18.99 -8.30 -2.96
N LEU A 31 17.76 -8.36 -2.43
CA LEU A 31 17.36 -9.39 -1.45
C LEU A 31 16.70 -10.62 -2.10
N GLN A 32 16.52 -10.61 -3.42
CA GLN A 32 15.94 -11.72 -4.18
C GLN A 32 14.59 -12.19 -3.60
N TRP A 33 13.75 -11.23 -3.18
CA TRP A 33 12.38 -11.56 -2.74
C TRP A 33 11.64 -12.32 -3.83
N ASP A 34 10.80 -13.27 -3.44
CA ASP A 34 9.99 -14.02 -4.40
C ASP A 34 8.98 -13.06 -5.07
N VAL A 35 9.16 -12.81 -6.37
CA VAL A 35 8.40 -11.80 -7.10
C VAL A 35 7.46 -12.43 -8.10
N ARG A 36 6.17 -12.35 -7.79
CA ARG A 36 5.11 -12.42 -8.80
C ARG A 36 4.74 -11.00 -9.21
N LEU A 37 5.33 -10.47 -10.30
CA LEU A 37 5.07 -9.09 -10.76
C LEU A 37 3.57 -8.80 -10.96
N GLY A 38 2.79 -9.82 -11.34
CA GLY A 38 1.33 -9.73 -11.45
C GLY A 38 0.65 -9.35 -10.14
N ASP A 39 1.16 -9.81 -8.99
CA ASP A 39 0.58 -9.54 -7.67
C ASP A 39 0.74 -8.07 -7.29
N TYR A 40 1.93 -7.51 -7.55
CA TYR A 40 2.19 -6.08 -7.32
C TYR A 40 1.35 -5.20 -8.25
N ALA A 41 1.19 -5.61 -9.50
CA ALA A 41 0.33 -4.92 -10.46
C ALA A 41 -1.14 -4.92 -10.00
N VAL A 42 -1.63 -6.04 -9.46
CA VAL A 42 -2.99 -6.14 -8.91
C VAL A 42 -3.14 -5.25 -7.68
N LEU A 43 -2.22 -5.31 -6.72
CA LEU A 43 -2.28 -4.47 -5.51
C LEU A 43 -2.26 -2.97 -5.83
N LEU A 44 -1.31 -2.52 -6.66
CA LEU A 44 -1.20 -1.12 -7.05
C LEU A 44 -2.37 -0.69 -7.95
N GLY A 45 -2.71 -1.51 -8.94
CA GLY A 45 -3.80 -1.25 -9.87
C GLY A 45 -5.15 -1.13 -9.18
N THR A 46 -5.47 -2.07 -8.29
CA THR A 46 -6.71 -2.02 -7.50
C THR A 46 -6.69 -0.84 -6.53
N ALA A 47 -5.59 -0.57 -5.83
CA ALA A 47 -5.51 0.56 -4.91
C ALA A 47 -5.74 1.91 -5.63
N LEU A 48 -5.07 2.13 -6.77
CA LEU A 48 -5.25 3.33 -7.58
C LEU A 48 -6.65 3.40 -8.20
N GLY A 49 -7.17 2.29 -8.71
CA GLY A 49 -8.50 2.21 -9.33
C GLY A 49 -9.63 2.52 -8.36
N VAL A 50 -9.60 1.93 -7.16
CA VAL A 50 -10.61 2.20 -6.11
C VAL A 50 -10.50 3.65 -5.64
N GLN A 51 -9.29 4.16 -5.41
CA GLN A 51 -9.11 5.57 -5.02
C GLN A 51 -9.63 6.51 -6.11
N TYR A 52 -9.36 6.21 -7.38
CA TYR A 52 -9.86 6.98 -8.51
C TYR A 52 -11.39 7.00 -8.56
N LEU A 53 -12.05 5.86 -8.34
CA LEU A 53 -13.51 5.78 -8.28
C LEU A 53 -14.08 6.68 -7.17
N PHE A 54 -13.51 6.64 -5.96
CA PHE A 54 -13.93 7.52 -4.86
C PHE A 54 -13.62 9.00 -5.14
N ILE A 55 -12.49 9.30 -5.80
CA ILE A 55 -12.18 10.67 -6.25
C ILE A 55 -13.28 11.19 -7.16
N ARG A 56 -13.68 10.40 -8.17
CA ARG A 56 -14.73 10.77 -9.13
C ARG A 56 -16.09 10.92 -8.45
N ARG A 57 -16.42 10.00 -7.53
CA ARG A 57 -17.70 10.02 -6.78
C ARG A 57 -17.85 11.21 -5.84
N HIS A 58 -16.76 11.64 -5.20
CA HIS A 58 -16.78 12.70 -4.18
C HIS A 58 -16.19 14.03 -4.65
N GLY A 59 -15.83 14.16 -5.93
CA GLY A 59 -15.25 15.39 -6.48
C GLY A 59 -13.91 15.78 -5.83
N LEU A 60 -13.09 14.79 -5.46
CA LEU A 60 -11.82 15.03 -4.75
C LEU A 60 -10.68 15.37 -5.72
N ASP A 61 -9.55 15.79 -5.15
CA ASP A 61 -8.34 16.10 -5.91
C ASP A 61 -7.59 14.84 -6.37
N LEU A 62 -7.20 14.78 -7.64
CA LEU A 62 -6.37 13.72 -8.22
C LEU A 62 -5.02 13.55 -7.51
N ARG A 63 -4.50 14.59 -6.85
CA ARG A 63 -3.29 14.51 -6.01
C ARG A 63 -3.43 13.49 -4.87
N SER A 64 -4.66 13.11 -4.49
CA SER A 64 -4.90 12.05 -3.50
C SER A 64 -4.54 10.64 -4.02
N LEU A 65 -4.35 10.43 -5.33
CA LEU A 65 -3.86 9.16 -5.89
C LEU A 65 -2.49 8.77 -5.32
N LYS A 66 -1.62 9.75 -4.99
CA LYS A 66 -0.34 9.48 -4.32
C LYS A 66 -0.52 8.70 -3.02
N SER A 67 -1.58 9.01 -2.26
CA SER A 67 -1.89 8.33 -1.02
C SER A 67 -2.30 6.87 -1.26
N ALA A 68 -2.99 6.57 -2.36
CA ALA A 68 -3.28 5.19 -2.74
C ALA A 68 -2.05 4.45 -3.23
N GLY A 69 -1.15 5.12 -3.96
CA GLY A 69 0.15 4.56 -4.34
C GLY A 69 0.99 4.15 -3.13
N ILE A 70 1.04 4.99 -2.09
CA ILE A 70 1.71 4.66 -0.82
C ILE A 70 1.10 3.42 -0.18
N THR A 71 -0.23 3.34 -0.07
CA THR A 71 -0.92 2.18 0.49
C THR A 71 -0.66 0.92 -0.36
N GLY A 72 -0.76 1.02 -1.68
CA GLY A 72 -0.51 -0.10 -2.59
C GLY A 72 0.93 -0.61 -2.52
N LEU A 73 1.93 0.28 -2.48
CA LEU A 73 3.33 -0.11 -2.28
C LEU A 73 3.55 -0.79 -0.92
N GLY A 74 2.95 -0.26 0.14
CA GLY A 74 3.00 -0.88 1.47
C GLY A 74 2.38 -2.28 1.48
N LEU A 75 1.26 -2.48 0.80
CA LEU A 75 0.67 -3.80 0.61
C LEU A 75 1.57 -4.72 -0.21
N SER A 76 2.20 -4.24 -1.30
CA SER A 76 3.12 -5.04 -2.11
C SER A 76 4.36 -5.50 -1.35
N ILE A 77 4.80 -4.70 -0.37
CA ILE A 77 5.88 -5.10 0.53
C ILE A 77 5.37 -6.20 1.47
N LEU A 78 4.24 -5.99 2.15
CA LEU A 78 3.85 -6.82 3.30
C LEU A 78 3.04 -8.07 2.95
N LEU A 79 2.10 -7.96 2.01
CA LEU A 79 1.04 -8.95 1.79
C LEU A 79 1.37 -9.89 0.65
N HIS A 80 1.22 -11.19 0.92
CA HIS A 80 1.23 -12.25 -0.09
C HIS A 80 -0.08 -13.03 -0.04
N ALA A 81 -0.48 -13.61 -1.16
CA ALA A 81 -1.63 -14.49 -1.22
C ALA A 81 -1.52 -15.54 -2.31
N GLY A 82 -2.26 -16.64 -2.14
CA GLY A 82 -2.37 -17.69 -3.15
C GLY A 82 -3.01 -17.20 -4.43
N HIS A 83 -4.04 -16.34 -4.33
CA HIS A 83 -4.83 -15.86 -5.47
C HIS A 83 -4.81 -14.34 -5.66
N PRO A 84 -4.75 -13.85 -6.93
CA PRO A 84 -4.81 -12.41 -7.22
C PRO A 84 -6.08 -11.71 -6.71
N LEU A 85 -7.21 -12.43 -6.65
CA LEU A 85 -8.46 -11.86 -6.14
C LEU A 85 -8.37 -11.51 -4.64
N THR A 86 -7.64 -12.29 -3.86
CA THR A 86 -7.38 -11.99 -2.44
C THR A 86 -6.60 -10.69 -2.30
N LEU A 87 -5.60 -10.47 -3.16
CA LEU A 87 -4.82 -9.23 -3.19
C LEU A 87 -5.68 -8.03 -3.60
N ALA A 88 -6.49 -8.19 -4.64
CA ALA A 88 -7.44 -7.17 -5.07
C ALA A 88 -8.43 -6.83 -3.94
N PHE A 89 -8.96 -7.84 -3.25
CA PHE A 89 -9.83 -7.67 -2.09
C PHE A 89 -9.14 -6.87 -0.97
N ALA A 90 -7.91 -7.23 -0.60
CA ALA A 90 -7.14 -6.54 0.42
C ALA A 90 -6.94 -5.05 0.08
N ALA A 91 -6.52 -4.76 -1.17
CA ALA A 91 -6.32 -3.40 -1.65
C ALA A 91 -7.63 -2.60 -1.70
N ALA A 92 -8.73 -3.24 -2.12
CA ALA A 92 -10.05 -2.62 -2.16
C ALA A 92 -10.56 -2.26 -0.76
N VAL A 93 -10.48 -3.19 0.20
CA VAL A 93 -10.85 -2.94 1.60
C VAL A 93 -9.98 -1.83 2.19
N ALA A 94 -8.67 -1.88 1.96
CA ALA A 94 -7.75 -0.87 2.44
C ALA A 94 -8.17 0.53 1.95
N ILE A 95 -8.33 0.71 0.64
CA ILE A 95 -8.65 2.04 0.10
C ILE A 95 -10.09 2.47 0.45
N ALA A 96 -11.08 1.57 0.36
CA ALA A 96 -12.46 1.90 0.69
C ALA A 96 -12.62 2.35 2.15
N SER A 97 -11.87 1.74 3.08
CA SER A 97 -11.91 2.12 4.50
C SER A 97 -11.54 3.58 4.77
N LYS A 98 -10.68 4.19 3.94
CA LYS A 98 -10.31 5.61 4.03
C LYS A 98 -11.49 6.54 3.84
N PHE A 99 -12.53 6.07 3.16
CA PHE A 99 -13.73 6.83 2.83
C PHE A 99 -14.92 6.41 3.69
N LEU A 100 -15.09 5.11 3.91
CA LEU A 100 -16.27 4.55 4.57
C LEU A 100 -16.14 4.48 6.09
N LEU A 101 -14.92 4.27 6.61
CA LEU A 101 -14.68 4.05 8.05
C LEU A 101 -14.00 5.28 8.66
N ARG A 102 -14.79 6.35 8.81
CA ARG A 102 -14.33 7.62 9.37
C ARG A 102 -15.24 8.14 10.47
N ILE A 103 -14.63 8.70 11.51
CA ILE A 103 -15.30 9.45 12.58
C ILE A 103 -14.64 10.83 12.62
N ASP A 104 -15.45 11.90 12.63
CA ASP A 104 -14.99 13.30 12.59
C ASP A 104 -13.97 13.60 11.48
N GLY A 105 -14.16 12.98 10.32
CA GLY A 105 -13.26 13.14 9.17
C GLY A 105 -11.90 12.46 9.33
N LYS A 106 -11.65 11.68 10.38
CA LYS A 106 -10.40 10.91 10.57
C LYS A 106 -10.63 9.43 10.27
N HIS A 107 -9.61 8.74 9.76
CA HIS A 107 -9.69 7.29 9.58
C HIS A 107 -9.71 6.60 10.94
N VAL A 108 -10.62 5.63 11.14
CA VAL A 108 -10.67 4.85 12.38
C VAL A 108 -9.51 3.87 12.46
N PHE A 109 -9.18 3.22 11.34
CA PHE A 109 -8.11 2.23 11.24
C PHE A 109 -6.98 2.70 10.33
N ASN A 110 -5.80 2.09 10.49
CA ASN A 110 -4.77 2.13 9.46
C ASN A 110 -5.31 1.40 8.21
N PRO A 111 -5.49 2.09 7.07
CA PRO A 111 -6.13 1.51 5.90
C PRO A 111 -5.43 0.27 5.37
N GLY A 112 -4.10 0.31 5.24
CA GLY A 112 -3.32 -0.82 4.74
C GLY A 112 -3.41 -2.02 5.67
N MET A 113 -3.32 -1.78 6.98
CA MET A 113 -3.38 -2.85 7.97
C MET A 113 -4.77 -3.49 8.04
N LEU A 114 -5.84 -2.70 7.91
CA LEU A 114 -7.18 -3.24 7.83
C LEU A 114 -7.36 -4.14 6.59
N GLY A 115 -6.81 -3.75 5.44
CA GLY A 115 -6.83 -4.58 4.23
C GLY A 115 -6.11 -5.92 4.43
N ILE A 116 -4.93 -5.91 5.07
CA ILE A 116 -4.17 -7.13 5.39
C ILE A 116 -4.98 -8.02 6.33
N VAL A 117 -5.47 -7.48 7.45
CA VAL A 117 -6.24 -8.24 8.43
C VAL A 117 -7.50 -8.83 7.81
N ALA A 118 -8.22 -8.05 6.99
CA ALA A 118 -9.42 -8.53 6.31
C ALA A 118 -9.09 -9.68 5.35
N ALA A 119 -8.02 -9.58 4.56
CA ALA A 119 -7.61 -10.67 3.67
C ALA A 119 -7.25 -11.94 4.47
N VAL A 120 -6.35 -11.82 5.45
CA VAL A 120 -5.90 -12.95 6.29
C VAL A 120 -7.09 -13.61 7.00
N ALA A 121 -8.00 -12.83 7.58
CA ALA A 121 -9.12 -13.36 8.36
C ALA A 121 -10.24 -13.97 7.51
N LEU A 122 -10.42 -13.51 6.26
CA LEU A 122 -11.60 -13.84 5.47
C LEU A 122 -11.34 -14.75 4.26
N THR A 123 -10.11 -14.82 3.75
CA THR A 123 -9.81 -15.64 2.55
C THR A 123 -9.06 -16.93 2.85
N GLY A 124 -8.32 -16.99 3.97
CA GLY A 124 -7.56 -18.17 4.37
C GLY A 124 -6.33 -18.49 3.51
N ASP A 125 -6.06 -17.70 2.47
CA ASP A 125 -4.94 -17.85 1.55
C ASP A 125 -4.00 -16.63 1.53
N ALA A 126 -4.16 -15.68 2.46
CA ALA A 126 -3.31 -14.51 2.62
C ALA A 126 -2.37 -14.66 3.83
N TRP A 127 -1.14 -14.17 3.71
CA TRP A 127 -0.17 -14.11 4.79
C TRP A 127 0.76 -12.90 4.67
N ILE A 128 1.43 -12.56 5.77
CA ILE A 128 2.50 -11.55 5.78
C ILE A 128 3.82 -12.28 5.57
N SER A 129 4.69 -11.79 4.67
CA SER A 129 5.92 -12.50 4.31
C SER A 129 6.88 -12.63 5.52
N PRO A 130 7.16 -13.86 6.01
CA PRO A 130 8.03 -14.05 7.18
C PRO A 130 9.51 -13.77 6.87
N GLY A 131 9.94 -14.07 5.63
CA GLY A 131 11.34 -14.00 5.20
C GLY A 131 11.87 -12.59 4.95
N GLN A 132 11.00 -11.58 4.85
CA GLN A 132 11.41 -10.18 4.60
C GLN A 132 11.98 -9.50 5.85
N TRP A 133 11.85 -10.11 7.03
CA TRP A 133 12.19 -9.50 8.31
C TRP A 133 13.36 -10.18 9.03
N GLY A 134 14.08 -11.07 8.34
CA GLY A 134 15.20 -11.84 8.91
C GLY A 134 14.73 -12.96 9.83
N SER A 135 15.07 -14.20 9.49
CA SER A 135 14.82 -15.37 10.34
C SER A 135 16.03 -15.75 11.20
N GLY A 136 17.13 -15.00 11.12
CA GLY A 136 18.29 -15.22 11.96
C GLY A 136 18.01 -14.73 13.37
N VAL A 137 17.94 -15.65 14.33
CA VAL A 137 18.23 -15.26 15.71
C VAL A 137 19.65 -14.68 15.69
N ALA A 138 19.80 -13.40 15.99
CA ALA A 138 21.10 -12.84 16.34
C ALA A 138 21.49 -13.42 17.71
N LEU A 139 21.87 -14.70 17.75
CA LEU A 139 22.65 -15.24 18.85
C LEU A 139 24.08 -14.77 18.59
N VAL A 140 24.40 -13.61 19.15
CA VAL A 140 25.77 -13.26 19.52
C VAL A 140 26.08 -13.97 20.84
#